data_AF-A0A4R5KC37-F1
#
_entry.id   AF-A0A4R5KC37-F1
#
_cell.length_a   1.000
_cell.length_b   1.000
_cell.length_c   1.000
_cell.angle_alpha   90.00
_cell.angle_beta   90.00
_cell.angle_gamma   90.00
#
_symmetry.space_group_name_H-M   'P 1'
#
loop_
_entity.id
_entity.type
_entity.pdbx_description
1 polymer ?
#
loop_
_entity_poly.entity_id
_entity_poly.type
_entity_poly.pdbx_seq_one_letter_code
_entity_poly.pdbx_strand_id
1 'polypeptide(L)'
;MFINLSTTTQHLILTENGYRTWRVETKDQRFAVNQTAILVCDMWDRHWSKGATERVAKMAIRMNDVLKAMRLKGVQIIFAPSDTMIFYADSPARKRVSEVQLMDLPPVRLEIAEHRLPIDDSDGGSDTEDYHEVNSRVWSRQHPLLEIDETVDGISDDGREVYSFLSQKGISNIIFMGVHTNMCVLNRSFAIKRLRGWGFNVVLSRDLTDAMYNPARAPYVSHEEGTRLVVEYIEKFWCPTVTLDRFS
;
A
#
# COMPACT_ATOMS: atom_id res chain seq x y z
N MET A 1 1.00 -12.45 -20.91
CA MET A 1 1.24 -10.99 -20.94
C MET A 1 2.04 -10.61 -19.69
N PHE A 2 2.90 -9.59 -19.75
CA PHE A 2 3.73 -9.15 -18.63
C PHE A 2 3.61 -7.65 -18.38
N ILE A 3 3.80 -7.25 -17.14
CA ILE A 3 4.03 -5.87 -16.70
C ILE A 3 5.54 -5.74 -16.46
N ASN A 4 6.18 -4.79 -17.13
CA ASN A 4 7.60 -4.50 -16.91
C ASN A 4 7.70 -3.37 -15.89
N LEU A 5 8.27 -3.64 -14.72
CA LEU A 5 8.39 -2.69 -13.62
C LEU A 5 9.87 -2.32 -13.45
N SER A 6 10.18 -1.03 -13.28
CA SER A 6 11.50 -0.60 -12.81
C SER A 6 11.42 -0.41 -11.29
N THR A 7 12.03 -1.33 -10.56
CA THR A 7 11.92 -1.39 -9.09
C THR A 7 13.16 -0.83 -8.41
N THR A 8 12.98 -0.15 -7.28
CA THR A 8 14.07 0.46 -6.50
C THR A 8 14.18 -0.18 -5.12
N THR A 9 15.39 -0.53 -4.71
CA THR A 9 15.75 -0.95 -3.34
C THR A 9 16.94 -0.16 -2.83
N GLN A 10 17.20 -0.23 -1.52
CA GLN A 10 18.40 0.35 -0.93
C GLN A 10 19.13 -0.65 -0.05
N HIS A 11 20.45 -0.68 -0.16
CA HIS A 11 21.30 -1.61 0.58
C HIS A 11 22.42 -0.86 1.30
N LEU A 12 22.65 -1.21 2.57
CA LEU A 12 23.78 -0.66 3.32
C LEU A 12 25.07 -1.32 2.81
N ILE A 13 26.00 -0.51 2.31
CA ILE A 13 27.30 -0.97 1.82
C ILE A 13 28.43 -0.30 2.61
N LEU A 14 29.58 -0.96 2.64
CA LEU A 14 30.85 -0.38 3.08
C LEU A 14 31.63 0.06 1.85
N THR A 15 31.98 1.33 1.75
CA THR A 15 32.81 1.85 0.65
C THR A 15 34.26 1.39 0.81
N GLU A 16 35.06 1.46 -0.26
CA GLU A 16 36.49 1.13 -0.23
C GLU A 16 37.25 1.93 0.85
N ASN A 17 36.82 3.17 1.12
CA ASN A 17 37.38 4.04 2.14
C ASN A 17 36.79 3.82 3.54
N GLY A 18 36.00 2.76 3.75
CA GLY A 18 35.46 2.37 5.06
C GLY A 18 34.21 3.10 5.54
N TYR A 19 33.53 3.88 4.69
CA TYR A 19 32.27 4.57 5.06
C TYR A 19 31.07 3.66 4.86
N ARG A 20 30.10 3.71 5.78
CA ARG A 20 28.79 3.06 5.61
C ARG A 20 27.85 4.01 4.86
N THR A 21 27.29 3.57 3.75
CA THR A 21 26.33 4.36 2.96
C THR A 21 25.21 3.48 2.42
N TRP A 22 24.04 4.07 2.22
CA TRP A 22 22.91 3.41 1.54
C TRP A 22 23.08 3.58 0.04
N ARG A 23 23.26 2.47 -0.69
CA ARG A 23 23.29 2.47 -2.15
C ARG A 23 21.91 2.14 -2.69
N VAL A 24 21.39 3.02 -3.53
CA VAL A 24 20.18 2.79 -4.32
C VAL A 24 20.50 1.82 -5.45
N GLU A 25 19.67 0.79 -5.61
CA GLU A 25 19.74 -0.16 -6.71
C GLU A 25 18.40 -0.15 -7.46
N THR A 26 18.45 -0.06 -8.79
CA THR A 26 17.26 -0.16 -9.64
C THR A 26 17.36 -1.42 -10.50
N LYS A 27 16.28 -2.21 -10.54
CA LYS A 27 16.18 -3.45 -11.31
C LYS A 27 14.89 -3.49 -12.09
N ASP A 28 15.00 -3.90 -13.35
CA ASP A 28 13.84 -4.23 -14.15
C ASP A 28 13.31 -5.62 -13.74
N GLN A 29 12.01 -5.67 -13.45
CA GLN A 29 11.28 -6.87 -13.10
C GLN A 29 10.14 -7.09 -14.08
N ARG A 30 9.81 -8.35 -14.34
CA ARG A 30 8.70 -8.72 -15.22
C ARG A 30 7.68 -9.53 -14.44
N PHE A 31 6.52 -8.95 -14.22
CA PHE A 31 5.43 -9.59 -13.50
C PHE A 31 4.42 -10.15 -14.50
N ALA A 32 4.15 -11.45 -14.44
CA ALA A 32 3.10 -12.07 -15.26
C ALA A 32 1.74 -11.52 -14.81
N VAL A 33 0.98 -10.96 -15.74
CA VAL A 33 -0.30 -10.29 -15.45
C VAL A 33 -1.24 -11.19 -14.66
N ASN A 34 -1.38 -12.45 -15.08
CA ASN A 34 -2.28 -13.43 -14.45
C ASN A 34 -1.81 -13.93 -13.08
N GLN A 35 -0.60 -13.57 -12.64
CA GLN A 35 -0.06 -13.88 -11.32
C GLN A 35 0.14 -12.62 -10.47
N THR A 36 -0.48 -11.50 -10.87
CA THR A 36 -0.28 -10.19 -10.25
C THR A 36 -1.59 -9.58 -9.80
N ALA A 37 -1.59 -9.03 -8.58
CA ALA A 37 -2.65 -8.16 -8.09
C ALA A 37 -2.13 -6.76 -7.75
N ILE A 38 -3.01 -5.78 -7.83
CA ILE A 38 -2.88 -4.51 -7.13
C ILE A 38 -3.74 -4.55 -5.87
N LEU A 39 -3.15 -4.18 -4.74
CA LEU A 39 -3.87 -4.02 -3.48
C LEU A 39 -3.91 -2.53 -3.09
N VAL A 40 -5.12 -1.98 -3.00
CA VAL A 40 -5.40 -0.58 -2.63
C VAL A 40 -5.77 -0.51 -1.16
N CYS A 41 -4.88 0.01 -0.34
CA CYS A 41 -5.00 0.08 1.11
C CYS A 41 -5.61 1.42 1.57
N ASP A 42 -6.73 1.35 2.30
CA ASP A 42 -7.24 2.43 3.17
C ASP A 42 -7.37 3.82 2.48
N MET A 43 -7.61 3.83 1.16
CA MET A 43 -7.91 5.05 0.41
C MET A 43 -9.35 5.50 0.70
N TRP A 44 -9.64 5.92 1.92
CA TRP A 44 -10.99 6.26 2.37
C TRP A 44 -11.57 7.55 1.79
N ASP A 45 -12.88 7.73 1.91
CA ASP A 45 -13.62 8.95 1.53
C ASP A 45 -13.27 10.17 2.40
N ARG A 46 -12.87 9.96 3.65
CA ARG A 46 -12.41 11.01 4.58
C ARG A 46 -11.35 10.48 5.51
N HIS A 47 -10.52 11.37 6.04
CA HIS A 47 -9.61 11.10 7.16
C HIS A 47 -9.86 12.14 8.24
N TRP A 48 -9.44 11.85 9.48
CA TRP A 48 -9.61 12.79 10.58
C TRP A 48 -8.82 14.09 10.33
N SER A 49 -7.68 13.97 9.64
CA SER A 49 -6.90 15.10 9.13
C SER A 49 -7.48 15.60 7.80
N LYS A 50 -7.72 16.91 7.72
CA LYS A 50 -8.14 17.61 6.51
C LYS A 50 -7.05 17.50 5.44
N GLY A 51 -5.79 17.75 5.78
CA GLY A 51 -4.67 17.66 4.84
C GLY A 51 -4.58 16.28 4.21
N ALA A 52 -4.68 15.22 5.01
CA ALA A 52 -4.71 13.84 4.51
C ALA A 52 -5.89 13.58 3.57
N THR A 53 -7.10 14.04 3.93
CA THR A 53 -8.29 13.93 3.08
C THR A 53 -8.07 14.58 1.70
N GLU A 54 -7.50 15.79 1.66
CA GLU A 54 -7.24 16.51 0.42
C GLU A 54 -6.15 15.86 -0.44
N ARG A 55 -5.08 15.34 0.17
CA ARG A 55 -4.01 14.62 -0.54
C ARG A 55 -4.52 13.30 -1.13
N VAL A 56 -5.32 12.54 -0.37
CA VAL A 56 -5.99 11.32 -0.84
C VAL A 56 -6.90 11.62 -2.02
N ALA A 57 -7.70 12.68 -1.96
CA ALA A 57 -8.59 13.06 -3.06
C ALA A 57 -7.81 13.39 -4.35
N LYS A 58 -6.69 14.13 -4.25
CA LYS A 58 -5.81 14.44 -5.39
C LYS A 58 -5.17 13.18 -5.96
N MET A 59 -4.69 12.28 -5.10
CA MET A 59 -4.06 11.02 -5.50
C MET A 59 -5.05 10.06 -6.15
N ALA A 60 -6.29 10.01 -5.66
CA ALA A 60 -7.32 9.11 -6.15
C ALA A 60 -7.60 9.26 -7.66
N ILE A 61 -7.49 10.48 -8.21
CA ILE A 61 -7.67 10.74 -9.64
C ILE A 61 -6.68 9.90 -10.46
N ARG A 62 -5.38 10.08 -10.20
CA ARG A 62 -4.30 9.38 -10.91
C ARG A 62 -4.31 7.88 -10.62
N MET A 63 -4.59 7.51 -9.37
CA MET A 63 -4.69 6.11 -8.98
C MET A 63 -5.79 5.40 -9.77
N ASN A 64 -6.97 6.02 -9.96
CA ASN A 64 -8.05 5.42 -10.73
C ASN A 64 -7.65 5.13 -12.18
N ASP A 65 -6.89 6.02 -12.83
CA ASP A 65 -6.39 5.81 -14.20
C ASP A 65 -5.46 4.61 -14.27
N VAL A 66 -4.54 4.47 -13.32
CA VAL A 66 -3.65 3.32 -13.20
C VAL A 66 -4.45 2.03 -12.98
N LEU A 67 -5.42 2.03 -12.07
CA LEU A 67 -6.27 0.87 -11.79
C LEU A 67 -7.05 0.44 -13.04
N LYS A 68 -7.63 1.39 -13.78
CA LYS A 68 -8.32 1.11 -15.06
C LYS A 68 -7.38 0.51 -16.09
N ALA A 69 -6.20 1.09 -16.29
CA ALA A 69 -5.22 0.58 -17.24
C ALA A 69 -4.73 -0.84 -16.87
N MET A 70 -4.52 -1.11 -15.58
CA MET A 70 -4.07 -2.40 -15.09
C MET A 70 -5.18 -3.46 -15.14
N ARG A 71 -6.43 -3.07 -14.83
CA ARG A 71 -7.61 -3.92 -15.00
C ARG A 71 -7.79 -4.34 -16.46
N LEU A 72 -7.66 -3.40 -17.41
CA LEU A 72 -7.71 -3.70 -18.86
C LEU A 72 -6.63 -4.68 -19.31
N LYS A 73 -5.46 -4.68 -18.66
CA LYS A 73 -4.39 -5.64 -18.93
C LYS A 73 -4.68 -7.02 -18.33
N GLY A 74 -5.65 -7.14 -17.42
CA GLY A 74 -6.02 -8.38 -16.73
C GLY A 74 -5.42 -8.54 -15.33
N VAL A 75 -4.89 -7.46 -14.73
CA VAL A 75 -4.39 -7.47 -13.35
C VAL A 75 -5.57 -7.48 -12.38
N GLN A 76 -5.50 -8.34 -11.37
CA GLN A 76 -6.52 -8.37 -10.31
C GLN A 76 -6.43 -7.12 -9.43
N ILE A 77 -7.52 -6.39 -9.22
CA ILE A 77 -7.56 -5.30 -8.24
C ILE A 77 -8.28 -5.78 -6.98
N ILE A 78 -7.71 -5.46 -5.81
CA ILE A 78 -8.30 -5.72 -4.50
C ILE A 78 -8.31 -4.41 -3.72
N PHE A 79 -9.50 -3.99 -3.30
CA PHE A 79 -9.68 -2.84 -2.42
C PHE A 79 -9.75 -3.33 -0.97
N ALA A 80 -8.99 -2.68 -0.10
CA ALA A 80 -8.98 -2.94 1.32
C ALA A 80 -9.27 -1.67 2.12
N PRO A 81 -10.50 -1.12 2.06
CA PRO A 81 -10.91 0.02 2.86
C PRO A 81 -11.26 -0.45 4.27
N SER A 82 -10.27 -0.49 5.16
CA SER A 82 -10.43 -1.09 6.49
C SER A 82 -11.50 -0.38 7.32
N ASP A 83 -12.15 -1.14 8.19
CA ASP A 83 -13.19 -0.67 9.10
C ASP A 83 -14.47 -0.17 8.35
N THR A 84 -14.65 -0.51 7.07
CA THR A 84 -15.81 -0.10 6.25
C THR A 84 -16.64 -1.26 5.67
N MET A 85 -16.35 -2.51 6.04
CA MET A 85 -16.97 -3.68 5.39
C MET A 85 -18.51 -3.69 5.42
N ILE A 86 -19.14 -3.05 6.41
CA ILE A 86 -20.61 -2.90 6.48
C ILE A 86 -21.16 -2.19 5.24
N PHE A 87 -20.47 -1.18 4.71
CA PHE A 87 -20.87 -0.47 3.49
C PHE A 87 -20.90 -1.40 2.26
N TYR A 88 -20.08 -2.45 2.27
CA TYR A 88 -19.90 -3.38 1.16
C TYR A 88 -20.60 -4.73 1.36
N ALA A 89 -21.47 -4.88 2.36
CA ALA A 89 -22.07 -6.17 2.70
C ALA A 89 -22.75 -6.87 1.51
N ASP A 90 -23.38 -6.08 0.62
CA ASP A 90 -24.08 -6.59 -0.55
C ASP A 90 -23.28 -6.54 -1.86
N SER A 91 -22.07 -5.94 -1.85
CA SER A 91 -21.22 -5.79 -3.02
C SER A 91 -20.78 -7.16 -3.57
N PRO A 92 -21.01 -7.43 -4.87
CA PRO A 92 -20.44 -8.60 -5.53
C PRO A 92 -18.91 -8.71 -5.40
N ALA A 93 -18.18 -7.59 -5.42
CA ALA A 93 -16.73 -7.57 -5.21
C ALA A 93 -16.35 -7.99 -3.77
N ARG A 94 -17.12 -7.61 -2.75
CA ARG A 94 -16.94 -8.11 -1.37
C ARG A 94 -17.20 -9.60 -1.28
N LYS A 95 -18.35 -10.05 -1.79
CA LYS A 95 -18.75 -11.47 -1.79
C LYS A 95 -17.70 -12.35 -2.46
N ARG A 96 -17.07 -11.87 -3.55
CA ARG A 96 -15.96 -12.54 -4.24
C ARG A 96 -14.84 -13.02 -3.33
N VAL A 97 -14.50 -12.22 -2.34
CA VAL A 97 -13.36 -12.44 -1.47
C VAL A 97 -13.81 -13.13 -0.18
N SER A 98 -14.98 -12.79 0.36
CA SER A 98 -15.49 -13.42 1.58
C SER A 98 -16.01 -14.85 1.39
N GLU A 99 -16.43 -15.20 0.17
CA GLU A 99 -16.97 -16.54 -0.14
C GLU A 99 -15.90 -17.55 -0.60
N VAL A 100 -14.63 -17.13 -0.66
CA VAL A 100 -13.54 -18.07 -0.95
C VAL A 100 -13.37 -19.07 0.19
N GLN A 101 -12.93 -20.28 -0.15
CA GLN A 101 -12.52 -21.24 0.87
C GLN A 101 -11.31 -20.69 1.66
N LEU A 102 -11.49 -20.43 2.96
CA LEU A 102 -10.39 -19.94 3.79
C LEU A 102 -9.27 -20.98 3.87
N MET A 103 -8.06 -20.56 3.53
CA MET A 103 -6.85 -21.35 3.64
C MET A 103 -6.20 -21.13 5.01
N ASP A 104 -5.39 -22.09 5.43
CA ASP A 104 -4.51 -21.90 6.57
C ASP A 104 -3.36 -20.97 6.19
N LEU A 105 -3.11 -20.01 7.07
CA LEU A 105 -2.02 -19.06 6.87
C LEU A 105 -0.69 -19.77 7.09
N PRO A 106 0.28 -19.62 6.16
CA PRO A 106 1.59 -20.18 6.36
C PRO A 106 2.28 -19.47 7.53
N PRO A 107 3.22 -20.13 8.21
CA PRO A 107 4.06 -19.46 9.20
C PRO A 107 4.78 -18.29 8.54
N VAL A 108 4.87 -17.17 9.25
CA VAL A 108 5.57 -15.97 8.78
C VAL A 108 7.06 -16.27 8.64
N ARG A 109 7.60 -16.10 7.44
CA ARG A 109 8.99 -16.46 7.05
C ARG A 109 9.97 -15.28 7.12
N LEU A 110 9.58 -14.19 7.78
CA LEU A 110 10.43 -13.01 7.95
C LEU A 110 10.63 -12.73 9.42
N GLU A 111 11.89 -12.60 9.82
CA GLU A 111 12.24 -11.92 11.06
C GLU A 111 11.94 -10.43 10.87
N ILE A 112 10.82 -9.98 11.44
CA ILE A 112 10.39 -8.59 11.41
C ILE A 112 11.26 -7.83 12.42
N ALA A 113 12.45 -7.42 12.00
CA ALA A 113 13.24 -6.50 12.78
C ALA A 113 12.49 -5.16 12.91
N GLU A 114 12.22 -4.75 14.16
CA GLU A 114 11.63 -3.44 14.41
C GLU A 114 12.68 -2.35 14.18
N HIS A 115 12.68 -1.79 12.98
CA HIS A 115 13.40 -0.57 12.68
C HIS A 115 12.50 0.63 12.96
N ARG A 116 13.00 1.61 13.72
CA ARG A 116 12.29 2.86 13.98
C ARG A 116 11.97 3.57 12.66
N LEU A 117 10.78 4.16 12.58
CA LEU A 117 10.41 5.00 11.45
C LEU A 117 11.35 6.20 11.34
N PRO A 118 11.59 6.71 10.12
CA PRO A 118 12.43 7.88 9.90
C PRO A 118 11.72 9.22 10.20
N ILE A 119 10.50 9.15 10.72
CA ILE A 119 9.63 10.27 11.09
C ILE A 119 9.03 10.02 12.47
N ASP A 120 8.61 11.08 13.13
CA ASP A 120 7.76 11.03 14.32
C ASP A 120 6.28 11.19 13.91
N ASP A 121 5.53 10.10 14.04
CA ASP A 121 4.09 10.01 13.77
C ASP A 121 3.25 9.90 15.06
N SER A 122 3.83 10.21 16.23
CA SER A 122 3.18 10.03 17.53
C SER A 122 1.98 10.95 17.79
N ASP A 123 1.82 12.02 17.00
CA ASP A 123 0.68 12.95 17.06
C ASP A 123 -0.41 12.64 16.02
N GLY A 124 -0.28 11.52 15.31
CA GLY A 124 -1.17 11.16 14.19
C GLY A 124 -0.90 11.94 12.91
N GLY A 125 0.19 12.72 12.84
CA GLY A 125 0.77 13.17 11.59
C GLY A 125 -0.09 14.11 10.74
N SER A 126 -0.98 14.89 11.36
CA SER A 126 -1.71 15.93 10.62
C SER A 126 -0.82 17.13 10.34
N ASP A 127 -0.89 17.62 9.11
CA ASP A 127 -0.27 18.86 8.64
C ASP A 127 -1.25 20.05 8.59
N THR A 128 -2.43 19.90 9.23
CA THR A 128 -3.47 20.93 9.30
C THR A 128 -3.96 21.16 10.74
N GLU A 129 -4.57 22.31 11.00
CA GLU A 129 -5.34 22.55 12.22
C GLU A 129 -6.71 21.86 12.11
N ASP A 130 -6.83 20.67 12.71
CA ASP A 130 -8.04 19.86 12.63
C ASP A 130 -8.95 20.01 13.84
N TYR A 131 -10.26 19.90 13.59
CA TYR A 131 -11.30 19.94 14.62
C TYR A 131 -11.68 18.56 15.15
N HIS A 132 -11.25 17.49 14.48
CA HIS A 132 -11.52 16.12 14.90
C HIS A 132 -10.49 15.65 15.93
N GLU A 133 -10.90 14.72 16.79
CA GLU A 133 -9.95 14.00 17.65
C GLU A 133 -8.94 13.23 16.79
N VAL A 134 -7.68 13.25 17.21
CA VAL A 134 -6.57 12.55 16.54
C VAL A 134 -6.94 11.09 16.35
N ASN A 135 -6.76 10.58 15.13
CA ASN A 135 -7.06 9.19 14.74
C ASN A 135 -8.53 8.75 14.89
N SER A 136 -9.47 9.70 14.99
CA SER A 136 -10.89 9.37 15.01
C SER A 136 -11.38 8.74 13.70
N ARG A 137 -12.30 7.79 13.82
CA ARG A 137 -12.89 7.06 12.68
C ARG A 137 -14.00 7.89 12.04
N VAL A 138 -13.65 8.67 11.03
CA VAL A 138 -14.59 9.56 10.30
C VAL A 138 -14.92 9.09 8.89
N TRP A 139 -14.21 8.07 8.40
CA TRP A 139 -14.46 7.45 7.10
C TRP A 139 -15.68 6.53 7.13
N SER A 140 -16.28 6.33 5.96
CA SER A 140 -17.42 5.43 5.79
C SER A 140 -17.24 4.37 4.71
N ARG A 141 -16.32 4.62 3.76
CA ARG A 141 -16.11 3.78 2.56
C ARG A 141 -14.80 4.11 1.85
N GLN A 142 -14.49 3.36 0.79
CA GLN A 142 -13.50 3.69 -0.25
C GLN A 142 -13.81 5.05 -0.88
N HIS A 143 -12.78 5.82 -1.20
CA HIS A 143 -12.90 7.11 -1.87
C HIS A 143 -13.67 6.94 -3.20
N PRO A 144 -14.76 7.71 -3.44
CA PRO A 144 -15.67 7.46 -4.57
C PRO A 144 -15.07 7.69 -5.96
N LEU A 145 -13.93 8.37 -6.05
CA LEU A 145 -13.19 8.51 -7.32
C LEU A 145 -12.51 7.21 -7.75
N LEU A 146 -12.28 6.26 -6.82
CA LEU A 146 -11.74 4.95 -7.15
C LEU A 146 -12.88 4.01 -7.50
N GLU A 147 -12.96 3.68 -8.79
CA GLU A 147 -14.01 2.83 -9.31
C GLU A 147 -13.72 1.36 -8.98
N ILE A 148 -14.65 0.76 -8.24
CA ILE A 148 -14.67 -0.68 -7.98
C ILE A 148 -15.52 -1.34 -9.06
N ASP A 149 -14.90 -2.19 -9.86
CA ASP A 149 -15.62 -3.01 -10.84
C ASP A 149 -16.21 -4.22 -10.12
N GLU A 150 -17.51 -4.14 -9.83
CA GLU A 150 -18.27 -5.19 -9.17
C GLU A 150 -18.25 -6.54 -9.91
N THR A 151 -17.82 -6.59 -11.17
CA THR A 151 -17.76 -7.84 -11.94
C THR A 151 -16.43 -8.60 -11.77
N VAL A 152 -15.32 -7.91 -11.46
CA VAL A 152 -13.98 -8.52 -11.45
C VAL A 152 -13.13 -8.20 -10.23
N ASP A 153 -13.36 -7.08 -9.56
CA ASP A 153 -12.55 -6.65 -8.41
C ASP A 153 -12.91 -7.44 -7.15
N GLY A 154 -12.04 -7.35 -6.14
CA GLY A 154 -12.27 -7.90 -4.80
C GLY A 154 -12.29 -6.80 -3.73
N ILE A 155 -13.04 -7.01 -2.65
CA ILE A 155 -13.01 -6.15 -1.46
C ILE A 155 -12.78 -7.00 -0.21
N SER A 156 -11.79 -6.66 0.61
CA SER A 156 -11.63 -7.20 1.97
C SER A 156 -10.58 -6.41 2.75
N ASP A 157 -10.80 -6.23 4.05
CA ASP A 157 -9.80 -5.75 5.01
C ASP A 157 -9.30 -6.86 5.96
N ASP A 158 -9.61 -8.12 5.65
CA ASP A 158 -9.14 -9.28 6.40
C ASP A 158 -7.97 -9.98 5.66
N GLY A 159 -6.83 -10.08 6.35
CA GLY A 159 -5.62 -10.68 5.80
C GLY A 159 -5.76 -12.16 5.41
N ARG A 160 -6.60 -12.93 6.10
CA ARG A 160 -6.80 -14.36 5.78
C ARG A 160 -7.67 -14.53 4.54
N GLU A 161 -8.71 -13.73 4.41
CA GLU A 161 -9.51 -13.69 3.19
C GLU A 161 -8.69 -13.24 1.99
N VAL A 162 -7.94 -12.14 2.11
CA VAL A 162 -7.05 -11.64 1.06
C VAL A 162 -6.02 -12.70 0.68
N TYR A 163 -5.35 -13.34 1.66
CA TYR A 163 -4.41 -14.43 1.42
C TYR A 163 -5.07 -15.57 0.62
N SER A 164 -6.23 -16.05 1.09
CA SER A 164 -6.92 -17.19 0.50
C SER A 164 -7.36 -16.90 -0.94
N PHE A 165 -7.89 -15.70 -1.19
CA PHE A 165 -8.28 -15.26 -2.52
C PHE A 165 -7.10 -15.16 -3.49
N LEU A 166 -5.99 -14.56 -3.04
CA LEU A 166 -4.76 -14.46 -3.83
C LEU A 166 -4.20 -15.84 -4.17
N SER A 167 -4.10 -16.73 -3.17
CA SER A 167 -3.59 -18.09 -3.34
C SER A 167 -4.44 -18.93 -4.29
N GLN A 168 -5.77 -18.87 -4.18
CA GLN A 168 -6.67 -19.59 -5.08
C GLN A 168 -6.58 -19.09 -6.53
N LYS A 169 -6.30 -17.80 -6.73
CA LYS A 169 -6.07 -17.23 -8.06
C LYS A 169 -4.67 -17.48 -8.61
N GLY A 170 -3.78 -18.15 -7.86
CA GLY A 170 -2.40 -18.37 -8.27
C GLY A 170 -1.59 -17.07 -8.37
N ILE A 171 -2.00 -16.04 -7.62
CA ILE A 171 -1.33 -14.74 -7.57
C ILE A 171 -0.17 -14.83 -6.59
N SER A 172 1.00 -14.38 -7.02
CA SER A 172 2.22 -14.37 -6.19
C SER A 172 2.89 -13.00 -6.14
N ASN A 173 2.53 -12.08 -7.05
CA ASN A 173 3.09 -10.74 -7.13
C ASN A 173 2.05 -9.70 -6.73
N ILE A 174 2.45 -8.76 -5.86
CA ILE A 174 1.55 -7.72 -5.34
C ILE A 174 2.18 -6.37 -5.58
N ILE A 175 1.45 -5.50 -6.29
CA ILE A 175 1.73 -4.07 -6.37
C ILE A 175 0.84 -3.38 -5.34
N PHE A 176 1.44 -2.87 -4.28
CA PHE A 176 0.75 -2.28 -3.15
C PHE A 176 0.68 -0.75 -3.32
N MET A 177 -0.46 -0.13 -3.01
CA MET A 177 -0.65 1.32 -3.05
C MET A 177 -1.68 1.76 -2.00
N GLY A 178 -1.78 3.07 -1.75
CA GLY A 178 -2.72 3.62 -0.77
C GLY A 178 -2.03 4.20 0.46
N VAL A 179 -2.79 4.36 1.55
CA VAL A 179 -2.40 5.21 2.70
C VAL A 179 -2.70 4.55 4.05
N HIS A 180 -2.10 4.95 5.16
CA HIS A 180 -0.87 5.72 5.24
C HIS A 180 0.37 4.81 5.19
N THR A 181 1.43 5.26 4.49
CA THR A 181 2.62 4.46 4.15
C THR A 181 3.31 3.84 5.36
N ASN A 182 3.46 4.60 6.45
CA ASN A 182 4.11 4.17 7.70
C ASN A 182 3.20 3.35 8.64
N MET A 183 1.90 3.28 8.35
CA MET A 183 0.91 2.64 9.22
C MET A 183 0.20 1.50 8.50
N CYS A 184 -0.97 1.75 7.91
CA CYS A 184 -1.84 0.71 7.37
C CYS A 184 -1.15 -0.09 6.26
N VAL A 185 -0.43 0.61 5.38
CA VAL A 185 0.34 0.02 4.28
C VAL A 185 1.43 -0.95 4.76
N LEU A 186 1.96 -0.76 5.97
CA LEU A 186 2.94 -1.67 6.57
C LEU A 186 2.30 -2.74 7.45
N ASN A 187 1.27 -2.41 8.22
CA ASN A 187 0.94 -3.14 9.44
C ASN A 187 -0.45 -3.80 9.49
N ARG A 188 -1.39 -3.50 8.57
CA ARG A 188 -2.68 -4.22 8.51
C ARG A 188 -2.45 -5.73 8.30
N SER A 189 -3.47 -6.53 8.62
CA SER A 189 -3.43 -7.99 8.46
C SER A 189 -3.13 -8.45 7.03
N PHE A 190 -3.49 -7.62 6.04
CA PHE A 190 -3.24 -7.81 4.59
C PHE A 190 -2.06 -6.98 4.05
N ALA A 191 -1.31 -6.29 4.91
CA ALA A 191 -0.31 -5.29 4.50
C ALA A 191 1.05 -5.89 4.11
N ILE A 192 1.99 -5.01 3.70
CA ILE A 192 3.32 -5.37 3.18
C ILE A 192 4.04 -6.38 4.09
N LYS A 193 4.11 -6.13 5.41
CA LYS A 193 4.83 -7.02 6.34
C LYS A 193 4.25 -8.43 6.36
N ARG A 194 2.91 -8.54 6.36
CA ARG A 194 2.20 -9.83 6.39
C ARG A 194 2.33 -10.57 5.07
N LEU A 195 2.06 -9.91 3.95
CA LEU A 195 2.19 -10.50 2.62
C LEU A 195 3.61 -10.96 2.31
N ARG A 196 4.61 -10.14 2.64
CA ARG A 196 6.02 -10.53 2.53
C ARG A 196 6.34 -11.72 3.44
N GLY A 197 5.80 -11.72 4.65
CA GLY A 197 5.94 -12.81 5.61
C GLY A 197 5.36 -14.14 5.09
N TRP A 198 4.29 -14.07 4.30
CA TRP A 198 3.68 -15.24 3.66
C TRP A 198 4.29 -15.61 2.31
N GLY A 199 5.34 -14.91 1.87
CA GLY A 199 6.13 -15.25 0.69
C GLY A 199 5.66 -14.60 -0.62
N PHE A 200 4.79 -13.59 -0.58
CA PHE A 200 4.44 -12.83 -1.78
C PHE A 200 5.59 -11.91 -2.22
N ASN A 201 5.72 -11.73 -3.53
CA ASN A 201 6.61 -10.72 -4.12
C ASN A 201 5.90 -9.37 -4.10
N VAL A 202 6.11 -8.60 -3.04
CA VAL A 202 5.46 -7.29 -2.85
C VAL A 202 6.36 -6.17 -3.33
N VAL A 203 5.79 -5.21 -4.06
CA VAL A 203 6.39 -3.90 -4.39
C VAL A 203 5.43 -2.78 -4.00
N LEU A 204 5.93 -1.65 -3.51
CA LEU A 204 5.12 -0.46 -3.19
C LEU A 204 5.14 0.55 -4.34
N SER A 205 3.98 1.08 -4.74
CA SER A 205 3.89 2.25 -5.63
C SER A 205 4.31 3.50 -4.86
N ARG A 206 5.53 4.00 -5.09
CA ARG A 206 6.10 5.14 -4.35
C ARG A 206 5.43 6.49 -4.67
N ASP A 207 4.74 6.55 -5.79
CA ASP A 207 4.05 7.72 -6.34
C ASP A 207 2.54 7.71 -6.04
N LEU A 208 2.00 6.61 -5.49
CA LEU A 208 0.60 6.42 -5.15
C LEU A 208 0.46 5.97 -3.69
N THR A 209 1.12 6.71 -2.80
CA THR A 209 1.09 6.51 -1.35
C THR A 209 1.34 7.84 -0.62
N ASP A 210 0.91 7.95 0.64
CA ASP A 210 1.02 9.14 1.49
C ASP A 210 1.33 8.71 2.92
N ALA A 211 2.30 9.35 3.58
CA ALA A 211 2.62 9.05 4.97
C ALA A 211 1.73 9.83 5.94
N MET A 212 1.56 9.29 7.15
CA MET A 212 1.03 10.04 8.28
C MET A 212 2.19 10.79 8.93
N TYR A 213 2.37 12.07 8.58
CA TYR A 213 3.49 12.88 9.04
C TYR A 213 3.14 14.37 9.15
N ASN A 214 3.39 14.93 10.33
CA ASN A 214 3.28 16.35 10.62
C ASN A 214 4.64 17.04 10.44
N PRO A 215 4.80 18.02 9.52
CA PRO A 215 6.04 18.77 9.35
C PRO A 215 6.56 19.49 10.61
N ALA A 216 5.71 19.72 11.61
CA ALA A 216 6.09 20.30 12.91
C ALA A 216 6.70 19.27 13.87
N ARG A 217 6.84 18.00 13.46
CA ARG A 217 7.50 16.92 14.21
C ARG A 217 8.81 16.54 13.55
N ALA A 218 9.68 15.85 14.27
CA ALA A 218 10.94 15.38 13.72
C ALA A 218 10.69 14.49 12.47
N PRO A 219 11.45 14.66 11.38
CA PRO A 219 12.71 15.39 11.28
C PRO A 219 12.59 16.85 10.80
N TYR A 220 11.42 17.48 10.90
CA TYR A 220 11.19 18.90 10.55
C TYR A 220 11.41 19.22 9.06
N VAL A 221 11.03 18.28 8.21
CA VAL A 221 11.00 18.42 6.75
C VAL A 221 9.56 18.61 6.25
N SER A 222 9.38 18.95 4.97
CA SER A 222 8.04 19.05 4.37
C SER A 222 7.31 17.70 4.41
N HIS A 223 5.99 17.73 4.23
CA HIS A 223 5.18 16.51 4.25
C HIS A 223 5.62 15.51 3.18
N GLU A 224 5.90 16.01 1.97
CA GLU A 224 6.36 15.23 0.83
C GLU A 224 7.73 14.60 1.10
N GLU A 225 8.64 15.35 1.73
CA GLU A 225 9.96 14.86 2.10
C GLU A 225 9.86 13.80 3.21
N GLY A 226 8.96 13.97 4.19
CA GLY A 226 8.66 12.95 5.19
C GLY A 226 8.11 11.67 4.58
N THR A 227 7.17 11.79 3.62
CA THR A 227 6.67 10.65 2.85
C THR A 227 7.80 9.97 2.08
N ARG A 228 8.70 10.73 1.45
CA ARG A 228 9.88 10.22 0.75
C ARG A 228 10.79 9.42 1.70
N LEU A 229 11.05 9.91 2.91
CA LEU A 229 11.83 9.20 3.92
C LEU A 229 11.20 7.85 4.29
N VAL A 230 9.87 7.80 4.47
CA VAL A 230 9.14 6.55 4.76
C VAL A 230 9.24 5.57 3.59
N VAL A 231 9.10 6.05 2.34
CA VAL A 231 9.29 5.22 1.15
C VAL A 231 10.70 4.64 1.11
N GLU A 232 11.75 5.44 1.35
CA GLU A 232 13.10 4.92 1.40
C GLU A 232 13.32 3.92 2.54
N TYR A 233 12.70 4.14 3.69
CA TYR A 233 12.72 3.18 4.78
C TYR A 233 12.13 1.83 4.34
N ILE A 234 11.06 1.83 3.55
CA ILE A 234 10.49 0.63 2.94
C ILE A 234 11.47 -0.02 1.95
N GLU A 235 12.14 0.76 1.11
CA GLU A 235 13.16 0.27 0.16
C GLU A 235 14.35 -0.41 0.86
N LYS A 236 14.69 0.03 2.07
CA LYS A 236 15.80 -0.49 2.89
C LYS A 236 15.46 -1.79 3.60
N PHE A 237 14.25 -1.87 4.17
CA PHE A 237 13.94 -2.90 5.17
C PHE A 237 12.80 -3.83 4.79
N TRP A 238 11.89 -3.39 3.91
CA TRP A 238 10.64 -4.11 3.67
C TRP A 238 10.53 -4.62 2.25
N CYS A 239 10.48 -3.77 1.24
CA CYS A 239 10.30 -4.21 -0.14
C CYS A 239 10.77 -3.20 -1.19
N PRO A 240 11.00 -3.65 -2.44
CA PRO A 240 11.22 -2.72 -3.54
C PRO A 240 10.04 -1.77 -3.72
N THR A 241 10.32 -0.61 -4.27
CA THR A 241 9.29 0.35 -4.71
C THR A 241 9.26 0.45 -6.23
N VAL A 242 8.18 0.97 -6.79
CA VAL A 242 8.04 1.24 -8.22
C VAL A 242 7.25 2.52 -8.42
N THR A 243 7.50 3.22 -9.53
CA THR A 243 6.65 4.33 -9.98
C THR A 243 5.70 3.80 -11.06
N LEU A 244 4.40 4.00 -10.89
CA LEU A 244 3.38 3.53 -11.85
C LEU A 244 2.91 4.63 -12.81
N ASP A 245 3.23 5.90 -12.55
CA ASP A 245 2.88 7.03 -13.41
C ASP A 245 3.42 6.98 -14.85
N ARG A 246 4.28 6.00 -15.16
CA ARG A 246 4.82 5.75 -16.51
C ARG A 246 4.06 4.69 -17.31
N PHE A 247 3.01 4.08 -16.76
CA PHE A 247 2.14 3.14 -17.48
C PHE A 247 0.97 3.86 -18.18
N SER A 248 1.26 4.94 -18.92
CA SER A 248 0.38 5.55 -19.90
C SER A 248 0.77 5.12 -21.31
#